data_AF-A0A3S5DGV8-F1
#
_entry.id   AF-A0A3S5DGV8-F1
#
_cell.length_a   1.000
_cell.length_b   1.000
_cell.length_c   1.000
_cell.angle_alpha   90.00
_cell.angle_beta   90.00
_cell.angle_gamma   90.00
#
_symmetry.space_group_name_H-M   'P 1'
#
loop_
_entity.id
_entity.type
_entity.pdbx_description
1 polymer ?
#
loop_
_entity_poly.entity_id
_entity_poly.type
_entity_poly.pdbx_seq_one_letter_code
_entity_poly.pdbx_strand_id
1 'polypeptide(L)' 'MIPDDTVWILGDEVRVHQVLVNVLSNALDACPHAAQITVSWQIQGGRLCVLIADNGPGWPAALTPFAV' A
#
# COMPACT_ATOMS: atom_id res chain seq x y z
N MET A 1 -7.92 6.53 5.01
CA MET A 1 -8.89 5.61 5.64
C MET A 1 -8.19 4.32 5.96
N ILE A 2 -8.38 3.79 7.17
CA ILE A 2 -7.85 2.51 7.64
C ILE A 2 -9.07 1.66 8.05
N PRO A 3 -9.13 0.37 7.72
CA PRO A 3 -10.23 -0.50 8.15
C PRO A 3 -10.16 -0.79 9.66
N ASP A 4 -11.32 -1.01 10.27
CA ASP A 4 -11.43 -1.23 11.72
C ASP A 4 -11.14 -2.67 12.16
N ASP A 5 -11.13 -3.61 11.21
CA ASP A 5 -10.84 -5.03 11.47
C ASP A 5 -9.32 -5.30 11.51
N THR A 6 -8.94 -6.44 12.08
CA THR A 6 -7.54 -6.89 12.13
C THR A 6 -7.38 -8.26 11.52
N VAL A 7 -6.20 -8.52 10.96
CA VAL A 7 -5.85 -9.81 10.35
C VAL A 7 -4.48 -10.26 10.79
N TRP A 8 -4.37 -11.55 11.09
CA TRP A 8 -3.10 -12.18 11.43
C TRP A 8 -2.48 -12.80 10.18
N ILE A 9 -1.18 -12.59 10.00
CA ILE A 9 -0.39 -13.19 8.93
C ILE A 9 0.87 -13.84 9.50
N LEU A 10 1.36 -14.87 8.82
CA LEU A 10 2.68 -15.42 9.09
C LEU A 10 3.73 -14.60 8.32
N GLY A 11 4.72 -14.05 9.01
CA GLY A 11 5.78 -13.28 8.39
C GLY A 11 6.84 -12.78 9.37
N ASP A 12 7.90 -12.19 8.84
CA ASP A 12 8.89 -11.45 9.62
C ASP A 12 8.33 -10.06 9.93
N GLU A 13 8.08 -9.80 11.22
CA GLU A 13 7.46 -8.56 11.70
C GLU A 13 8.20 -7.31 11.23
N VAL A 14 9.53 -7.30 11.32
CA VAL A 14 10.37 -6.14 10.97
C VAL A 14 10.28 -5.88 9.47
N ARG A 15 10.37 -6.93 8.64
CA ARG A 15 10.27 -6.79 7.18
C ARG A 15 8.90 -6.33 6.74
N VAL A 16 7.82 -6.88 7.32
CA VAL A 16 6.45 -6.47 7.02
C VAL A 16 6.25 -5.01 7.39
N HIS A 17 6.68 -4.61 8.59
CA HIS A 17 6.62 -3.22 9.04
C HIS A 17 7.36 -2.29 8.07
N GLN A 18 8.59 -2.62 7.69
CA GLN A 18 9.40 -1.80 6.79
C GLN A 18 8.74 -1.62 5.42
N VAL A 19 8.17 -2.69 4.84
CA VAL A 19 7.48 -2.60 3.55
C VAL A 19 6.29 -1.65 3.65
N LEU A 20 5.47 -1.78 4.69
CA LEU A 20 4.30 -0.91 4.90
C LEU A 20 4.70 0.56 5.08
N VAL A 21 5.71 0.82 5.91
CA VAL A 21 6.24 2.19 6.10
C VAL A 21 6.76 2.76 4.78
N ASN A 22 7.53 2.00 4.00
CA ASN A 22 8.07 2.48 2.73
C ASN A 22 6.95 2.84 1.74
N VAL A 23 5.94 1.99 1.60
CA VAL A 23 4.85 2.25 0.66
C VAL A 23 4.01 3.45 1.10
N LEU A 24 3.71 3.57 2.40
CA LEU A 24 2.95 4.70 2.94
C LEU A 24 3.73 6.02 2.84
N SER A 25 5.03 6.02 3.11
CA SER A 25 5.88 7.20 2.93
C SER A 25 5.92 7.64 1.48
N ASN A 26 6.08 6.70 0.53
CA ASN A 26 6.04 7.01 -0.90
C ASN A 26 4.69 7.63 -1.32
N ALA A 27 3.57 7.11 -0.79
CA ALA A 27 2.25 7.64 -1.07
C ALA A 27 2.07 9.08 -0.53
N LEU A 28 2.62 9.37 0.65
CA LEU A 28 2.62 10.72 1.22
C LEU A 28 3.47 11.69 0.39
N ASP A 29 4.69 11.27 0.02
CA ASP A 29 5.61 12.09 -0.79
C ASP A 29 5.01 12.39 -2.18
N ALA A 30 4.27 11.44 -2.75
CA ALA A 30 3.57 11.62 -4.03
C ALA A 30 2.38 12.59 -3.96
N CYS A 31 1.83 12.87 -2.77
CA CYS A 31 0.63 13.67 -2.56
C CYS A 31 0.94 14.96 -1.78
N PRO A 32 1.54 15.99 -2.39
CA PRO A 32 2.03 17.17 -1.67
C PRO A 32 0.92 18.04 -1.05
N HIS A 33 -0.32 17.94 -1.53
CA HIS A 33 -1.45 18.71 -1.02
C HIS A 33 -2.67 17.81 -0.84
N ALA A 34 -3.30 17.88 0.33
CA ALA A 34 -4.52 17.13 0.66
C ALA A 34 -4.41 15.62 0.34
N ALA A 35 -3.35 14.98 0.85
CA ALA A 35 -3.13 13.56 0.67
C ALA A 35 -4.32 12.73 1.18
N GLN A 36 -4.85 11.88 0.31
CA GLN A 36 -5.89 10.92 0.62
C GLN A 36 -5.35 9.53 0.35
N ILE A 37 -4.99 8.85 1.44
CA ILE A 37 -4.48 7.48 1.38
C ILE A 37 -5.55 6.55 1.95
N THR A 38 -5.88 5.50 1.21
CA THR A 38 -6.81 4.46 1.60
C THR A 38 -6.09 3.12 1.64
N VAL A 39 -6.19 2.43 2.77
CA VAL A 39 -5.69 1.08 2.95
C VAL A 39 -6.89 0.14 3.01
N SER A 40 -6.82 -0.96 2.28
CA SER A 40 -7.80 -2.04 2.32
C SER A 40 -7.09 -3.37 2.13
N TRP A 41 -7.76 -4.47 2.46
CA TRP A 41 -7.20 -5.79 2.20
C TRP A 41 -8.29 -6.83 1.96
N GLN A 42 -7.89 -7.93 1.36
CA GLN A 42 -8.70 -9.11 1.15
C GLN A 42 -7.83 -10.37 1.22
N ILE A 43 -8.43 -11.50 1.61
CA ILE A 43 -7.74 -12.79 1.56
C ILE A 43 -8.04 -13.44 0.21
N GLN A 44 -6.99 -13.73 -0.58
CA GLN A 44 -7.10 -14.44 -1.85
C GLN A 44 -6.14 -15.64 -1.85
N GLY A 45 -6.67 -16.84 -2.08
CA GLY A 45 -5.85 -18.06 -2.13
C GLY A 45 -5.02 -18.29 -0.86
N GLY A 46 -5.55 -17.94 0.31
CA GLY A 46 -4.85 -18.06 1.59
C GLY A 46 -3.74 -17.02 1.83
N ARG A 47 -3.64 -15.99 0.98
CA ARG A 47 -2.69 -14.88 1.13
C ARG A 47 -3.45 -13.59 1.41
N LEU A 48 -2.88 -12.75 2.26
CA LEU A 48 -3.38 -11.39 2.46
C LEU A 48 -2.92 -10.51 1.30
N CYS A 49 -3.87 -9.96 0.56
CA CYS A 49 -3.64 -8.96 -0.47
C CYS A 49 -3.99 -7.59 0.11
N VAL A 50 -2.98 -6.77 0.37
CA VAL A 50 -3.14 -5.40 0.86
C VAL A 50 -3.10 -4.43 -0.32
N LEU A 51 -4.09 -3.55 -0.40
CA LEU A 51 -4.17 -2.48 -1.38
C LEU A 51 -4.00 -1.14 -0.66
N ILE A 52 -2.99 -0.39 -1.09
CA ILE A 52 -2.74 0.99 -0.66
C ILE A 52 -2.95 1.86 -1.89
N ALA A 53 -3.93 2.76 -1.81
CA ALA A 53 -4.26 3.70 -2.87
C ALA A 53 -4.08 5.12 -2.37
N ASP A 54 -3.50 5.97 -3.20
CA ASP A 54 -3.32 7.40 -2.96
C ASP A 54 -3.95 8.23 -4.09
N ASN A 55 -4.09 9.54 -3.87
CA ASN A 55 -4.61 10.50 -4.85
C ASN A 55 -3.51 11.31 -5.55
N GLY A 56 -2.29 10.77 -5.58
CA GLY A 56 -1.15 11.38 -6.24
C GLY A 56 -1.24 11.30 -7.76
N PRO A 57 -0.27 11.86 -8.49
CA PRO A 57 -0.28 11.88 -9.96
C PRO A 57 -0.09 10.49 -10.60
N GLY A 58 0.14 9.46 -9.79
CA GLY A 58 0.49 8.12 -10.26
C GLY A 58 1.94 8.04 -10.78
N TRP A 59 2.28 6.87 -11.31
CA TRP A 59 3.60 6.64 -11.89
C TRP A 59 3.63 7.14 -13.34
N PRO A 60 4.74 7.76 -13.79
CA PRO A 60 4.94 7.97 -15.22
C PRO A 60 4.87 6.63 -15.95
N ALA A 61 4.03 6.52 -16.98
CA ALA A 61 3.85 5.27 -17.73
C ALA A 61 5.16 4.70 -18.31
N ALA A 62 6.16 5.56 -18.54
CA ALA A 62 7.50 5.15 -18.98
C ALA A 62 8.33 4.43 -17.90
N LEU A 63 7.90 4.45 -16.64
CA LEU A 63 8.62 3.89 -15.48
C LEU A 63 7.86 2.74 -14.81
N THR A 64 6.71 2.30 -15.34
CA THR A 64 5.98 1.15 -14.79
C THR A 64 6.71 -0.15 -15.13
N PRO A 65 7.30 -0.88 -14.15
CA PRO A 65 8.09 -2.08 -14.44
C PRO A 65 7.21 -3.29 -14.82
N PHE A 66 5.90 -3.20 -14.58
CA PHE A 66 4.92 -4.26 -14.80
C PHE A 66 3.61 -3.65 -15.31
N ALA A 67 3.60 -3.20 -16.58
CA ALA A 67 2.33 -3.01 -17.28
C ALA A 67 1.76 -4.40 -17.58
N VAL A 68 0.68 -4.78 -16.90
CA VAL A 68 -0.07 -6.02 -17.15
C VAL A 68 -1.19 -5.72 -18.13
#